data_AF-A0A4V0HY86-F1
#
_entry.id   AF-A0A4V0HY86-F1
#
_cell.length_a   1.000
_cell.length_b   1.000
_cell.length_c   1.000
_cell.angle_alpha   90.00
_cell.angle_beta   90.00
_cell.angle_gamma   90.00
#
_symmetry.space_group_name_H-M   'P 1'
#
loop_
_entity.id
_entity.type
_entity.pdbx_description
1 polymer ?
#
loop_
_entity_poly.entity_id
_entity_poly.type
_entity_poly.pdbx_seq_one_letter_code
_entity_poly.pdbx_strand_id
1 'polypeptide(L)'
;MESWRLVWREGFAPVLATARLVAIAEGLRADDPRLIQGNTTWPPPRTVPDDTRCEAACLLGFCGWVADGLGTVGEVEEVFAELCFAADARLGEPAACRWLLNAWDDTPREVMGPQMIAEIEYELGKRGDGPAVPDPTLAWPHGVGEPRGLPAGREAEVVRA
;
A
#
# COMPACT_ATOMS: atom_id res chain seq x y z
N MET A 1 4.76 -23.37 5.55
CA MET A 1 4.33 -22.10 4.92
C MET A 1 4.93 -20.98 5.76
N GLU A 2 5.54 -19.97 5.15
CA GLU A 2 6.05 -18.80 5.89
C GLU A 2 4.89 -18.09 6.60
N SER A 3 5.10 -17.60 7.82
CA SER A 3 4.02 -17.00 8.63
C SER A 3 3.32 -15.85 7.91
N TRP A 4 4.07 -15.02 7.19
CA TRP A 4 3.51 -13.90 6.42
C TRP A 4 2.58 -14.38 5.29
N ARG A 5 2.91 -15.48 4.61
CA ARG A 5 2.05 -16.07 3.55
C ARG A 5 0.77 -16.65 4.12
N LEU A 6 0.84 -17.26 5.30
CA LEU A 6 -0.35 -17.75 6.00
C LEU A 6 -1.27 -16.58 6.35
N VAL A 7 -0.72 -15.53 6.96
CA VAL A 7 -1.48 -14.33 7.32
C VAL A 7 -2.07 -13.64 6.10
N TRP A 8 -1.35 -13.60 4.98
CA TRP A 8 -1.90 -13.14 3.71
C TRP A 8 -3.07 -14.01 3.26
N ARG A 9 -2.87 -15.32 3.06
CA ARG A 9 -3.86 -16.22 2.45
C ARG A 9 -5.12 -16.44 3.29
N GLU A 10 -4.96 -16.49 4.60
CA GLU A 10 -6.06 -16.85 5.51
C GLU A 10 -6.66 -15.63 6.22
N GLY A 11 -5.84 -14.59 6.45
CA GLY A 11 -6.24 -13.33 7.07
C GLY A 11 -6.67 -12.27 6.05
N PHE A 12 -5.72 -11.67 5.32
CA PHE A 12 -5.95 -10.47 4.51
C PHE A 12 -6.64 -10.73 3.17
N ALA A 13 -6.15 -11.68 2.38
CA ALA A 13 -6.65 -11.94 1.03
C ALA A 13 -8.17 -12.15 1.02
N PRO A 14 -8.78 -12.97 1.92
CA PRO A 14 -10.22 -13.20 1.91
C PRO A 14 -11.09 -11.98 2.28
N VAL A 15 -10.53 -10.96 2.94
CA VAL A 15 -11.29 -9.75 3.34
C VAL A 15 -11.08 -8.58 2.38
N LEU A 16 -10.09 -8.67 1.50
CA LEU A 16 -9.86 -7.67 0.46
C LEU A 16 -10.82 -7.86 -0.71
N ALA A 17 -11.48 -6.77 -1.12
CA ALA A 17 -12.24 -6.72 -2.36
C ALA A 17 -11.31 -6.95 -3.57
N THR A 18 -11.85 -7.50 -4.67
CA THR A 18 -11.07 -7.76 -5.89
C THR A 18 -10.40 -6.49 -6.44
N ALA A 19 -11.08 -5.34 -6.40
CA ALA A 19 -10.52 -4.06 -6.83
C ALA A 19 -9.27 -3.65 -6.02
N ARG A 20 -9.28 -3.86 -4.69
CA ARG A 20 -8.13 -3.60 -3.82
C ARG A 20 -6.95 -4.51 -4.15
N LEU A 21 -7.18 -5.78 -4.47
CA LEU A 21 -6.14 -6.71 -4.93
C LEU A 21 -5.52 -6.27 -6.25
N VAL A 22 -6.35 -5.87 -7.22
CA VAL A 22 -5.89 -5.38 -8.52
C VAL A 22 -5.04 -4.12 -8.36
N ALA A 23 -5.50 -3.14 -7.56
CA ALA A 23 -4.77 -1.91 -7.29
C ALA A 23 -3.37 -2.17 -6.72
N ILE A 24 -3.24 -3.09 -5.77
CA ILE A 24 -1.93 -3.48 -5.22
C ILE A 24 -1.06 -4.11 -6.32
N ALA A 25 -1.59 -5.08 -7.08
CA ALA A 25 -0.82 -5.76 -8.11
C ALA A 25 -0.30 -4.79 -9.18
N GLU A 26 -1.13 -3.84 -9.60
CA GLU A 26 -0.74 -2.79 -10.54
C GLU A 26 0.33 -1.87 -9.96
N GLY A 27 0.15 -1.40 -8.71
CA GLY A 27 1.14 -0.57 -8.02
C GLY A 27 2.51 -1.26 -7.89
N LEU A 28 2.52 -2.55 -7.53
CA LEU A 28 3.75 -3.34 -7.43
C LEU A 28 4.42 -3.55 -8.80
N ARG A 29 3.66 -3.86 -9.85
CA ARG A 29 4.21 -4.05 -11.21
C ARG A 29 4.77 -2.76 -11.80
N ALA A 30 4.16 -1.63 -11.47
CA ALA A 30 4.62 -0.31 -11.91
C ALA A 30 5.77 0.25 -11.07
N ASP A 31 6.21 -0.47 -10.03
CA ASP A 31 7.17 0.02 -9.02
C ASP A 31 6.76 1.38 -8.42
N ASP A 32 5.45 1.58 -8.19
CA ASP A 32 4.88 2.88 -7.86
C ASP A 32 5.52 3.44 -6.57
N PRO A 33 6.20 4.60 -6.61
CA PRO A 33 6.92 5.13 -5.45
C PRO A 33 6.00 5.50 -4.28
N ARG A 34 4.68 5.54 -4.49
CA ARG A 34 3.70 5.83 -3.43
C ARG A 34 3.25 4.57 -2.68
N LEU A 35 3.66 3.38 -3.13
CA LEU A 35 3.50 2.13 -2.39
C LEU A 35 4.78 1.88 -1.58
N ILE A 36 4.76 2.28 -0.30
CA ILE A 36 5.96 2.40 0.55
C ILE A 36 6.10 1.26 1.58
N GLN A 37 7.27 1.18 2.21
CA GLN A 37 7.59 0.32 3.36
C GLN A 37 7.95 1.19 4.58
N GLY A 38 7.78 0.65 5.77
CA GLY A 38 8.19 1.24 7.06
C GLY A 38 7.21 2.26 7.65
N ASN A 39 6.15 2.64 6.93
CA ASN A 39 5.07 3.49 7.43
C ASN A 39 3.73 3.10 6.80
N THR A 40 2.63 3.25 7.53
CA THR A 40 1.27 3.04 7.00
C THR A 40 0.90 4.09 5.96
N THR A 41 1.22 5.35 6.22
CA THR A 41 0.98 6.50 5.35
C THR A 41 2.19 7.44 5.30
N TRP A 42 2.24 8.29 4.27
CA TRP A 42 3.08 9.47 4.21
C TRP A 42 2.22 10.70 3.94
N PRO A 43 2.35 11.80 4.73
CA PRO A 43 3.13 11.91 5.95
C PRO A 43 2.70 10.89 7.04
N PRO A 44 3.60 10.49 7.97
CA PRO A 44 3.25 9.47 8.96
C PRO A 44 2.12 9.91 9.89
N PRO A 45 1.25 8.98 10.30
CA PRO A 45 0.13 9.30 11.18
C PRO A 45 0.63 9.83 12.53
N ARG A 46 -0.18 10.65 13.20
CA ARG A 46 0.15 11.38 14.46
C ARG A 46 1.20 12.48 14.33
N THR A 47 1.91 12.59 13.20
CA THR A 47 2.81 13.73 12.93
C THR A 47 2.08 14.89 12.27
N VAL A 48 0.89 14.62 11.74
CA VAL A 48 0.02 15.56 11.02
C VAL A 48 -1.44 15.38 11.45
N PRO A 49 -2.30 16.39 11.28
CA PRO A 49 -3.75 16.24 11.42
C PRO A 49 -4.33 15.17 10.50
N ASP A 50 -5.41 14.50 10.92
CA ASP A 50 -6.01 13.38 10.18
C ASP A 50 -6.53 13.77 8.79
N ASP A 51 -6.98 15.02 8.60
CA ASP A 51 -7.45 15.56 7.32
C ASP A 51 -6.31 15.94 6.34
N THR A 52 -5.05 15.74 6.75
CA THR A 52 -3.90 15.91 5.88
C THR A 52 -3.97 14.94 4.72
N ARG A 53 -3.67 15.43 3.51
CA ARG A 53 -3.63 14.60 2.31
C ARG A 53 -2.66 13.42 2.46
N CYS A 54 -3.11 12.23 2.08
CA CYS A 54 -2.23 11.07 1.94
C CYS A 54 -1.44 11.16 0.61
N GLU A 55 -0.12 10.98 0.69
CA GLU A 55 0.81 11.08 -0.44
C GLU A 55 1.46 9.75 -0.81
N ALA A 56 1.52 8.81 0.14
CA ALA A 56 1.96 7.43 -0.05
C ALA A 56 1.38 6.54 1.05
N ALA A 57 1.32 5.24 0.83
CA ALA A 57 0.85 4.29 1.84
C ALA A 57 1.51 2.91 1.72
N CYS A 58 1.47 2.13 2.80
CA CYS A 58 1.91 0.74 2.80
C CYS A 58 1.02 -0.12 1.91
N LEU A 59 1.38 -1.40 1.74
CA LEU A 59 0.59 -2.38 0.98
C LEU A 59 -0.93 -2.32 1.25
N LEU A 60 -1.32 -2.28 2.52
CA LEU A 60 -2.73 -2.29 2.94
C LEU A 60 -3.38 -0.91 2.83
N GLY A 61 -2.67 0.16 3.19
CA GLY A 61 -3.19 1.52 3.04
C GLY A 61 -3.36 1.92 1.56
N PHE A 62 -2.42 1.52 0.72
CA PHE A 62 -2.42 1.79 -0.73
C PHE A 62 -3.65 1.19 -1.41
N CYS A 63 -4.09 0.01 -0.99
CA CYS A 63 -5.23 -0.65 -1.60
C CYS A 63 -6.54 0.12 -1.37
N GLY A 64 -6.78 0.61 -0.15
CA GLY A 64 -7.94 1.44 0.15
C GLY A 64 -7.82 2.82 -0.50
N TRP A 65 -6.63 3.40 -0.42
CA TRP A 65 -6.34 4.69 -1.01
C TRP A 65 -6.65 4.75 -2.51
N VAL A 66 -6.15 3.78 -3.28
CA VAL A 66 -6.33 3.75 -4.74
C VAL A 66 -7.70 3.20 -5.14
N ALA A 67 -8.14 2.08 -4.56
CA ALA A 67 -9.36 1.42 -5.02
C ALA A 67 -10.64 2.10 -4.52
N ASP A 68 -10.61 2.71 -3.33
CA ASP A 68 -11.79 3.34 -2.73
C ASP A 68 -11.75 4.88 -2.84
N GLY A 69 -10.66 5.44 -3.40
CA GLY A 69 -10.54 6.88 -3.66
C GLY A 69 -10.39 7.73 -2.40
N LEU A 70 -9.77 7.19 -1.34
CA LEU A 70 -9.55 7.92 -0.09
C LEU A 70 -8.61 9.12 -0.31
N GLY A 71 -8.78 10.19 0.46
CA GLY A 71 -8.02 11.44 0.25
C GLY A 71 -6.99 11.73 1.33
N THR A 72 -7.24 11.25 2.55
CA THR A 72 -6.58 11.74 3.76
C THR A 72 -5.83 10.65 4.51
N VAL A 73 -4.87 11.05 5.35
CA VAL A 73 -4.13 10.17 6.25
C VAL A 73 -5.10 9.42 7.16
N GLY A 74 -6.08 10.11 7.75
CA GLY A 74 -7.07 9.51 8.66
C GLY A 74 -7.90 8.40 8.01
N GLU A 75 -8.43 8.63 6.81
CA GLU A 75 -9.22 7.63 6.07
C GLU A 75 -8.39 6.38 5.74
N VAL A 76 -7.13 6.57 5.33
CA VAL A 76 -6.24 5.46 4.99
C VAL A 76 -5.84 4.66 6.25
N GLU A 77 -5.59 5.35 7.37
CA GLU A 77 -5.32 4.70 8.67
C GLU A 77 -6.53 3.90 9.17
N GLU A 78 -7.75 4.40 8.98
CA GLU A 78 -8.97 3.70 9.38
C GLU A 78 -9.13 2.39 8.61
N VAL A 79 -9.01 2.42 7.28
CA VAL A 79 -9.05 1.20 6.45
C VAL A 79 -7.93 0.24 6.80
N PHE A 80 -6.72 0.75 7.06
CA PHE A 80 -5.61 -0.08 7.53
C PHE A 80 -5.95 -0.81 8.84
N ALA A 81 -6.50 -0.09 9.82
CA ALA A 81 -6.88 -0.64 11.12
C ALA A 81 -8.00 -1.68 10.99
N GLU A 82 -9.02 -1.40 10.17
CA GLU A 82 -10.12 -2.33 9.89
C GLU A 82 -9.61 -3.64 9.26
N LEU A 83 -8.71 -3.55 8.28
CA LEU A 83 -8.13 -4.72 7.63
C LEU A 83 -7.30 -5.55 8.61
N CYS A 84 -6.49 -4.91 9.45
CA CYS A 84 -5.71 -5.61 10.48
C CYS A 84 -6.63 -6.32 11.48
N PHE A 85 -7.68 -5.63 11.96
CA PHE A 85 -8.67 -6.22 12.86
C PHE A 85 -9.38 -7.42 12.21
N ALA A 86 -9.80 -7.29 10.94
CA ALA A 86 -10.48 -8.35 10.22
C ALA A 86 -9.57 -9.57 10.00
N ALA A 87 -8.29 -9.36 9.67
CA ALA A 87 -7.32 -10.44 9.52
C ALA A 87 -7.06 -11.17 10.85
N ASP A 88 -6.84 -10.42 11.94
CA ASP A 88 -6.65 -10.98 13.28
C ASP A 88 -7.86 -11.79 13.74
N ALA A 89 -9.07 -11.25 13.56
CA ALA A 89 -10.31 -11.91 13.92
C ALA A 89 -10.51 -13.23 13.14
N ARG A 90 -10.14 -13.26 11.85
CA ARG A 90 -10.19 -14.47 11.02
C ARG A 90 -9.21 -15.54 11.45
N LEU A 91 -8.02 -15.12 11.88
CA LEU A 91 -6.96 -16.03 12.33
C LEU A 91 -7.16 -16.48 13.78
N GLY A 92 -8.02 -15.80 14.54
CA GLY A 92 -8.25 -16.09 15.96
C GLY A 92 -7.04 -15.75 16.85
N GLU A 93 -6.10 -14.95 16.34
CA GLU A 93 -4.88 -14.55 17.05
C GLU A 93 -4.76 -13.01 17.05
N PRO A 94 -4.69 -12.37 18.24
CA PRO A 94 -4.42 -10.94 18.33
C PRO A 94 -3.09 -10.56 17.69
N ALA A 95 -3.10 -9.48 16.91
CA ALA A 95 -1.95 -8.93 16.20
C ALA A 95 -1.27 -9.94 15.27
N ALA A 96 -1.99 -10.93 14.72
CA ALA A 96 -1.45 -11.85 13.73
C ALA A 96 -1.01 -11.11 12.45
N CYS A 97 -1.71 -10.01 12.10
CA CYS A 97 -1.34 -9.08 11.04
C CYS A 97 0.16 -8.68 11.07
N ARG A 98 0.78 -8.59 12.26
CA ARG A 98 2.21 -8.23 12.43
C ARG A 98 3.15 -9.10 11.60
N TRP A 99 2.80 -10.37 11.38
CA TRP A 99 3.67 -11.28 10.62
C TRP A 99 3.79 -10.85 9.16
N LEU A 100 2.71 -10.36 8.55
CA LEU A 100 2.76 -9.79 7.20
C LEU A 100 3.40 -8.41 7.22
N LEU A 101 3.03 -7.54 8.17
CA LEU A 101 3.53 -6.17 8.23
C LEU A 101 5.05 -6.12 8.44
N ASN A 102 5.58 -6.90 9.37
CA ASN A 102 7.01 -6.98 9.60
C ASN A 102 7.73 -7.58 8.38
N ALA A 103 7.17 -8.64 7.77
CA ALA A 103 7.76 -9.19 6.55
C ALA A 103 7.76 -8.16 5.41
N TRP A 104 6.69 -7.36 5.29
CA TRP A 104 6.60 -6.27 4.33
C TRP A 104 7.66 -5.19 4.58
N ASP A 105 7.89 -4.80 5.82
CA ASP A 105 8.83 -3.71 6.14
C ASP A 105 10.29 -4.16 6.19
N ASP A 106 10.57 -5.39 6.66
CA ASP A 106 11.94 -5.89 6.88
C ASP A 106 12.54 -6.54 5.63
N THR A 107 11.72 -6.94 4.66
CA THR A 107 12.20 -7.57 3.41
C THR A 107 12.42 -6.49 2.34
N PRO A 108 13.59 -6.45 1.68
CA PRO A 108 13.84 -5.49 0.60
C PRO A 108 12.73 -5.52 -0.46
N ARG A 109 12.32 -4.34 -0.94
CA ARG A 109 11.18 -4.17 -1.87
C ARG A 109 11.30 -5.04 -3.11
N GLU A 110 12.51 -5.15 -3.66
CA GLU A 110 12.85 -5.96 -4.82
C GLU A 110 12.71 -7.47 -4.59
N VAL A 111 12.70 -7.91 -3.32
CA VAL A 111 12.47 -9.29 -2.90
C VAL A 111 11.00 -9.52 -2.51
N MET A 112 10.39 -8.58 -1.78
CA MET A 112 9.02 -8.72 -1.28
C MET A 112 7.97 -8.50 -2.36
N GLY A 113 8.20 -7.52 -3.25
CA GLY A 113 7.26 -7.15 -4.32
C GLY A 113 6.88 -8.33 -5.23
N PRO A 114 7.84 -9.05 -5.83
CA PRO A 114 7.54 -10.22 -6.67
C PRO A 114 6.79 -11.34 -5.92
N GLN A 115 7.08 -11.54 -4.63
CA GLN A 115 6.40 -12.55 -3.82
C GLN A 115 4.96 -12.15 -3.54
N MET A 116 4.73 -10.87 -3.22
CA MET A 116 3.37 -10.35 -3.03
C MET A 116 2.55 -10.39 -4.32
N ILE A 117 3.13 -10.04 -5.47
CA ILE A 117 2.45 -10.18 -6.77
C ILE A 117 1.99 -11.62 -6.98
N ALA A 118 2.86 -12.61 -6.75
CA ALA A 118 2.50 -14.02 -6.93
C ALA A 118 1.34 -14.46 -6.02
N GLU A 119 1.30 -13.98 -4.77
CA GLU A 119 0.23 -14.30 -3.82
C GLU A 119 -1.09 -13.56 -4.13
N ILE A 120 -1.02 -12.35 -4.70
CA ILE A 120 -2.19 -11.61 -5.19
C ILE A 120 -2.76 -12.28 -6.44
N GLU A 121 -1.92 -12.64 -7.41
CA GLU A 121 -2.34 -13.32 -8.64
C GLU A 121 -2.92 -14.70 -8.36
N TYR A 122 -2.36 -15.43 -7.38
CA TYR A 122 -2.93 -16.67 -6.89
C TYR A 122 -4.36 -16.47 -6.35
N GLU A 123 -4.58 -15.43 -5.56
CA GLU A 123 -5.91 -15.12 -5.02
C GLU A 123 -6.89 -14.66 -6.12
N LEU A 124 -6.46 -13.80 -7.05
CA LEU A 124 -7.28 -13.37 -8.18
C LEU A 124 -7.69 -14.57 -9.07
N GLY A 125 -6.74 -15.47 -9.37
CA GLY A 125 -7.00 -16.69 -10.11
C GLY A 125 -8.03 -17.60 -9.43
N LYS A 126 -8.01 -17.70 -8.09
CA LYS A 126 -9.02 -18.44 -7.32
C LYS A 126 -10.41 -17.84 -7.43
N ARG A 127 -10.53 -16.52 -7.57
CA ARG A 127 -11.82 -15.82 -7.65
C ARG A 127 -12.50 -15.99 -9.01
N GLY A 128 -11.80 -16.52 -10.02
CA GLY A 128 -12.32 -16.67 -11.38
C GLY A 128 -12.33 -15.36 -12.17
N ASP A 129 -11.95 -14.25 -11.53
CA ASP A 129 -11.69 -12.97 -12.17
C ASP A 129 -10.25 -13.01 -12.71
N GLY A 130 -10.09 -13.45 -13.97
CA GLY A 130 -8.92 -13.03 -14.76
C GLY A 130 -8.83 -11.50 -14.74
N PRO A 131 -7.63 -10.90 -14.90
CA PRO A 131 -7.42 -9.48 -14.58
C PRO A 131 -8.51 -8.63 -15.23
N ALA A 132 -9.36 -8.03 -14.39
CA ALA A 132 -10.29 -7.02 -14.85
C ALA A 132 -9.43 -5.95 -15.52
N VAL A 133 -9.68 -5.72 -16.82
CA VAL A 133 -9.06 -4.60 -17.53
C VAL A 133 -9.43 -3.36 -16.71
N PRO A 134 -8.47 -2.59 -16.17
CA PRO A 134 -8.79 -1.41 -15.41
C PRO A 134 -9.61 -0.49 -16.30
N ASP A 135 -10.68 0.06 -15.74
CA ASP A 135 -11.45 1.10 -16.39
C ASP A 135 -10.48 2.27 -16.68
N PRO A 136 -10.22 2.62 -17.96
CA PRO A 136 -9.35 3.75 -18.28
C PRO A 136 -9.93 5.10 -17.83
N THR A 137 -11.19 5.11 -17.36
CA THR A 137 -11.84 6.25 -16.70
C THR A 137 -11.68 6.29 -15.19
N LEU A 138 -11.04 5.28 -14.58
CA LEU A 138 -10.25 5.42 -13.35
C LEU A 138 -8.99 6.23 -13.69
N ALA A 139 -9.23 7.43 -14.22
CA ALA A 139 -8.26 8.48 -14.28
C ALA A 139 -7.78 8.63 -12.85
N TRP A 140 -6.53 8.23 -12.65
CA TRP A 140 -5.70 8.71 -11.56
C TRP A 140 -6.09 10.16 -11.30
N PRO A 141 -6.36 10.61 -10.05
CA PRO A 141 -6.80 11.97 -9.82
C PRO A 141 -5.68 12.94 -10.23
N HIS A 142 -5.61 13.25 -11.51
CA HIS A 142 -4.98 14.41 -12.11
C HIS A 142 -5.88 15.58 -11.70
N GLY A 143 -5.72 15.96 -10.43
CA GLY A 143 -6.52 17.00 -9.79
C GLY A 143 -5.79 17.69 -8.64
N VAL A 144 -4.49 17.47 -8.46
CA VAL A 144 -3.69 18.15 -7.44
C VAL A 144 -2.30 18.41 -7.98
N GLY A 145 -2.12 19.63 -8.52
CA GLY A 145 -0.86 20.35 -8.72
C GLY A 145 0.27 19.60 -9.43
N GLU A 146 0.74 20.16 -10.55
CA GLU A 146 2.08 19.84 -11.06
C GLU A 146 3.10 19.74 -9.91
N PRO A 147 4.06 18.79 -9.97
CA PRO A 147 5.15 18.78 -9.00
C PRO A 147 5.86 20.13 -9.11
N ARG A 148 5.67 20.99 -8.09
CA ARG A 148 6.57 22.14 -7.92
C ARG A 148 7.96 21.53 -7.82
N GLY A 149 8.79 21.85 -8.81
CA GLY A 149 10.10 21.30 -8.97
C GLY A 149 10.85 21.26 -7.65
N LEU A 150 11.49 20.13 -7.39
CA LEU A 150 12.64 20.08 -6.49
C LEU A 150 13.51 21.31 -6.78
N PRO A 151 13.85 22.15 -5.78
CA PRO A 151 14.70 23.29 -6.03
C PRO A 151 16.02 22.79 -6.63
N ALA A 152 16.31 23.24 -7.85
CA ALA A 152 17.60 23.10 -8.49
C ALA A 152 18.69 23.57 -7.52
N GLY A 153 19.80 22.82 -7.49
CA GLY A 153 20.79 22.84 -6.43
C GLY A 153 21.26 24.21 -5.99
N ARG A 154 21.47 24.36 -4.68
CA ARG A 154 22.44 25.33 -4.18
C ARG A 154 23.82 24.86 -4.62
N GLU A 155 24.42 25.63 -5.51
CA GLU A 155 25.85 25.58 -5.79
C GLU A 155 26.63 25.68 -4.48
N ALA A 156 27.57 24.76 -4.29
CA ALA A 156 28.54 24.83 -3.23
C ALA A 156 29.48 26.01 -3.50
N GLU A 157 29.32 27.09 -2.75
CA GLU A 157 30.26 28.20 -2.73
C GLU A 157 31.57 27.73 -2.08
N VAL A 158 32.58 27.52 -2.92
CA VAL A 158 33.95 27.20 -2.49
C VAL A 158 34.54 28.46 -1.85
N VAL A 159 34.52 28.51 -0.51
CA VAL A 159 35.29 29.48 0.26
C VAL A 159 36.77 29.12 0.11
N ARG A 160 37.49 29.90 -0.70
CA ARG A 160 38.96 29.98 -0.64
C ARG A 160 39.35 30.95 0.47
N ALA A 161 40.07 30.45 1.46
CA ALA A 161 40.95 31.23 2.34
C ALA A 161 42.30 30.52 2.38
#